data_AF-A0A975A606-F1
#
_entry.id   AF-A0A975A606-F1
#
_cell.length_a   1.000
_cell.length_b   1.000
_cell.length_c   1.000
_cell.angle_alpha   90.00
_cell.angle_beta   90.00
_cell.angle_gamma   90.00
#
_symmetry.space_group_name_H-M   'P 1'
#
loop_
_entity.id
_entity.type
_entity.pdbx_description
1 polymer ?
#
loop_
_entity_poly.entity_id
_entity_poly.type
_entity_poly.pdbx_seq_one_letter_code
_entity_poly.pdbx_strand_id
1 'polypeptide(L)'
;MATTTPTRGRGIAMAFTQIDNLLRLLDDGADPASLADPFGAWCDEQIRPWVEDHIAIDTDAVARWQGAELDLARPLTTERIREAAQADPRIGEYAGPYFSMTALPSCPTPAEPLARAVYETGWRAPYAAGPSRDELVAVIEETRARLDRGK
;
A
#
# COMPACT_ATOMS: atom_id res chain seq x y z
N MET A 1 10.89 12.01 -7.72
CA MET A 1 9.56 12.18 -7.09
C MET A 1 8.79 10.88 -7.25
N ALA A 2 8.53 10.17 -6.16
CA ALA A 2 7.73 8.95 -6.19
C ALA A 2 6.25 9.34 -6.07
N THR A 3 5.48 9.13 -7.14
CA THR A 3 4.02 9.27 -7.09
C THR A 3 3.46 7.88 -6.83
N THR A 4 2.89 7.67 -5.65
CA THR A 4 2.14 6.44 -5.34
C THR A 4 0.65 6.72 -5.50
N THR A 5 -0.15 5.68 -5.73
CA THR A 5 -1.59 5.78 -5.53
C THR A 5 -1.87 6.29 -4.11
N PRO A 6 -2.99 7.01 -3.86
CA PRO A 6 -3.29 7.55 -2.53
C PRO A 6 -3.60 6.46 -1.49
N THR A 7 -3.60 5.20 -1.91
CA THR A 7 -3.72 4.01 -1.08
C THR A 7 -2.85 4.14 0.16
N ARG A 8 -3.48 4.14 1.34
CA ARG A 8 -2.85 4.18 2.67
C ARG A 8 -2.08 5.47 3.00
N GLY A 9 -2.15 6.54 2.20
CA GLY A 9 -1.52 7.83 2.50
C GLY A 9 0.02 7.81 2.51
N ARG A 10 0.65 6.76 1.98
CA ARG A 10 2.10 6.54 2.11
C ARG A 10 2.97 7.54 1.36
N GLY A 11 2.46 8.14 0.27
CA GLY A 11 3.16 9.22 -0.43
C GLY A 11 3.49 10.39 0.49
N ILE A 12 2.57 10.76 1.38
CA ILE A 12 2.79 11.83 2.37
C ILE A 12 3.79 11.38 3.43
N ALA A 13 3.65 10.17 3.96
CA ALA A 13 4.57 9.64 4.97
C ALA A 13 6.02 9.60 4.44
N MET A 14 6.24 9.06 3.23
CA MET A 14 7.56 9.04 2.60
C MET A 14 8.10 10.45 2.32
N ALA A 15 7.24 11.41 1.96
CA ALA A 15 7.66 12.80 1.77
C ALA A 15 8.19 13.40 3.09
N PHE A 16 7.49 13.17 4.21
CA PHE A 16 7.97 13.62 5.52
C PHE A 16 9.30 12.96 5.92
N THR A 17 9.45 11.65 5.74
CA THR A 17 10.72 10.96 6.05
C THR A 17 11.89 11.51 5.21
N GLN A 18 11.65 11.80 3.92
CA GLN A 18 12.65 12.43 3.05
C GLN A 18 13.02 13.84 3.53
N ILE A 19 12.04 14.65 3.92
CA ILE A 19 12.29 15.99 4.46
C ILE A 19 13.10 15.92 5.76
N ASP A 20 12.71 15.04 6.68
CA ASP A 20 13.40 14.85 7.96
C ASP A 20 14.88 14.46 7.76
N ASN A 21 15.15 13.50 6.87
CA ASN A 21 16.53 13.11 6.59
C ASN A 21 17.34 14.22 5.90
N LEU A 22 16.73 15.01 5.00
CA LEU A 22 17.39 16.14 4.38
C LEU A 22 17.78 17.20 5.42
N LEU A 23 16.88 17.51 6.35
CA LEU A 23 17.15 18.44 7.45
C LEU A 23 18.23 17.91 8.39
N ARG A 24 18.20 16.62 8.74
CA ARG A 24 19.25 15.98 9.53
C ARG A 24 20.63 16.12 8.88
N LEU A 25 20.75 15.88 7.57
CA LEU A 25 22.02 16.03 6.86
C LEU A 25 22.55 17.48 6.92
N LEU A 26 21.66 18.48 6.85
CA LEU A 26 22.02 19.89 7.02
C LEU A 26 22.48 20.19 8.45
N ASP A 27 21.77 19.67 9.46
CA ASP A 27 22.12 19.84 10.87
C ASP A 27 23.46 19.16 11.23
N ASP A 28 23.78 18.05 10.57
CA ASP A 28 25.07 17.35 10.68
C ASP A 28 26.23 18.09 9.96
N GLY A 29 25.94 19.24 9.34
CA GLY A 29 26.94 20.14 8.75
C GLY A 29 27.31 19.82 7.30
N ALA A 30 26.52 19.04 6.59
CA ALA A 30 26.75 18.80 5.17
C ALA A 30 26.56 20.09 4.35
N ASP A 31 27.45 20.34 3.40
CA ASP A 31 27.33 21.46 2.47
C ASP A 31 26.10 21.25 1.56
N PRO A 32 25.15 22.21 1.50
CA PRO A 32 24.01 22.15 0.59
C PRO A 32 24.38 21.83 -0.86
N ALA A 33 25.56 22.25 -1.33
CA ALA A 33 26.03 21.99 -2.68
C ALA A 33 26.40 20.51 -2.92
N SER A 34 26.65 19.72 -1.87
CA SER A 34 27.06 18.30 -1.96
C SER A 34 26.03 17.32 -1.36
N LEU A 35 24.83 17.78 -1.02
CA LEU A 35 23.81 16.93 -0.37
C LEU A 35 23.20 15.85 -1.27
N ALA A 36 23.27 16.03 -2.59
CA ALA A 36 22.56 15.17 -3.54
C ALA A 36 22.96 13.69 -3.39
N ASP A 37 24.25 13.41 -3.25
CA ASP A 37 24.78 12.04 -3.17
C ASP A 37 24.38 11.32 -1.87
N PRO A 38 24.66 11.86 -0.66
CA PRO A 38 24.27 11.19 0.58
C PRO A 38 22.75 11.08 0.74
N PHE A 39 22.00 12.08 0.28
CA PHE A 39 20.54 12.02 0.28
C PHE A 39 20.00 10.96 -0.70
N GLY A 40 20.58 10.87 -1.90
CA GLY A 40 20.24 9.88 -2.91
C GLY A 40 20.50 8.45 -2.43
N ALA A 41 21.68 8.20 -1.84
CA ALA A 41 22.02 6.91 -1.25
C ALA A 41 21.02 6.49 -0.16
N TRP A 42 20.66 7.42 0.73
CA TRP A 42 19.63 7.16 1.74
C TRP A 42 18.25 6.88 1.12
N CYS A 43 17.86 7.60 0.07
CA CYS A 43 16.60 7.35 -0.63
C CYS A 43 16.58 5.95 -1.26
N ASP A 44 17.70 5.50 -1.81
CA ASP A 44 17.82 4.17 -2.39
C ASP A 44 17.66 3.06 -1.35
N GLU A 45 18.12 3.29 -0.13
CA GLU A 45 17.99 2.33 0.96
C GLU A 45 16.63 2.39 1.68
N GLN A 46 16.10 3.60 1.88
CA GLN A 46 14.95 3.82 2.78
C GLN A 46 13.64 4.12 2.07
N ILE A 47 13.67 4.61 0.82
CA ILE A 47 12.48 5.04 0.09
C ILE A 47 12.18 4.11 -1.09
N ARG A 48 13.19 3.75 -1.89
CA ARG A 48 13.02 2.87 -3.05
C ARG A 48 12.29 1.55 -2.71
N PRO A 49 12.58 0.85 -1.60
CA PRO A 49 11.85 -0.38 -1.27
C PRO A 49 10.34 -0.15 -1.13
N TRP A 50 9.91 0.99 -0.57
CA TRP A 50 8.49 1.31 -0.46
C TRP A 50 7.84 1.59 -1.80
N VAL A 51 8.56 2.22 -2.73
CA VAL A 51 8.06 2.46 -4.08
C VAL A 51 7.87 1.15 -4.82
N GLU A 52 8.85 0.25 -4.73
CA GLU A 52 8.77 -1.08 -5.35
C GLU A 52 7.64 -1.92 -4.76
N ASP A 53 7.45 -1.91 -3.43
CA ASP A 53 6.32 -2.56 -2.75
C ASP A 53 4.98 -2.03 -3.27
N HIS A 54 4.82 -0.71 -3.44
CA HIS A 54 3.59 -0.14 -4.00
C HIS A 54 3.34 -0.56 -5.43
N ILE A 55 4.39 -0.57 -6.28
CA ILE A 55 4.25 -1.02 -7.67
C ILE A 55 3.76 -2.47 -7.70
N ALA A 56 4.31 -3.34 -6.85
CA ALA A 56 3.88 -4.73 -6.75
C ALA A 56 2.42 -4.86 -6.28
N ILE A 57 2.02 -4.10 -5.25
CA ILE A 57 0.65 -4.09 -4.73
C ILE A 57 -0.34 -3.58 -5.78
N ASP A 58 -0.04 -2.46 -6.45
CA ASP A 58 -0.92 -1.89 -7.48
C ASP A 58 -1.02 -2.83 -8.69
N THR A 59 0.07 -3.48 -9.08
CA THR A 59 0.06 -4.48 -10.16
C THR A 59 -0.86 -5.66 -9.84
N ASP A 60 -0.75 -6.21 -8.63
CA ASP A 60 -1.63 -7.31 -8.16
C ASP A 60 -3.09 -6.86 -8.02
N ALA A 61 -3.34 -5.64 -7.54
CA ALA A 61 -4.69 -5.06 -7.44
C ALA A 61 -5.34 -4.92 -8.83
N VAL A 62 -4.61 -4.42 -9.82
CA VAL A 62 -5.09 -4.32 -11.22
C VAL A 62 -5.37 -5.70 -11.79
N ALA A 63 -4.47 -6.67 -11.59
CA ALA A 63 -4.68 -8.04 -12.08
C ALA A 63 -5.95 -8.65 -11.46
N ARG A 64 -6.15 -8.48 -10.14
CA ARG A 64 -7.36 -8.93 -9.45
C ARG A 64 -8.62 -8.27 -10.01
N TRP A 65 -8.60 -6.96 -10.28
CA TRP A 65 -9.74 -6.26 -10.89
C TRP A 65 -10.05 -6.74 -12.31
N GLN A 66 -9.04 -7.23 -13.03
CA GLN A 66 -9.21 -7.86 -14.34
C GLN A 66 -9.65 -9.33 -14.26
N GLY A 67 -9.86 -9.87 -13.05
CA GLY A 67 -10.30 -11.25 -12.83
C GLY A 67 -9.17 -12.28 -12.88
N ALA A 68 -7.92 -11.86 -12.76
CA ALA A 68 -6.81 -12.81 -12.64
C ALA A 68 -6.92 -13.60 -11.33
N GLU A 69 -6.67 -14.91 -11.41
CA GLU A 69 -6.53 -15.77 -10.24
C GLU A 69 -5.23 -15.48 -9.49
N LEU A 70 -5.23 -15.79 -8.18
CA LEU A 70 -4.03 -15.68 -7.36
C LEU A 70 -3.03 -16.78 -7.72
N ASP A 71 -1.87 -16.38 -8.24
CA ASP A 71 -0.77 -17.28 -8.56
C ASP A 71 0.09 -17.60 -7.32
N LEU A 72 -0.15 -18.76 -6.72
CA LEU A 72 0.61 -19.25 -5.56
C LEU A 72 1.97 -19.86 -5.92
N ALA A 73 2.41 -19.84 -7.18
CA ALA A 73 3.79 -20.18 -7.53
C ALA A 73 4.74 -18.98 -7.38
N ARG A 74 4.20 -17.76 -7.27
CA ARG A 74 4.97 -16.51 -7.13
C ARG A 74 5.01 -16.04 -5.68
N PRO A 75 6.01 -15.18 -5.33
CA PRO A 75 6.00 -14.47 -4.05
C PRO A 75 4.70 -13.69 -3.89
N LEU A 76 4.11 -13.76 -2.70
CA LEU A 76 2.92 -12.98 -2.38
C LEU A 76 3.31 -11.51 -2.21
N THR A 77 2.46 -10.59 -2.68
CA THR A 77 2.62 -9.17 -2.35
C THR A 77 2.35 -8.95 -0.86
N THR A 78 2.92 -7.87 -0.30
CA THR A 78 2.72 -7.54 1.11
C THR A 78 1.24 -7.32 1.46
N GLU A 79 0.45 -6.80 0.51
CA GLU A 79 -1.01 -6.67 0.68
C GLU A 79 -1.70 -8.05 0.77
N ARG A 80 -1.27 -9.06 -0.01
CA ARG A 80 -1.79 -10.43 0.11
C ARG A 80 -1.41 -11.11 1.41
N ILE A 81 -0.17 -10.91 1.88
CA ILE A 81 0.25 -11.40 3.20
C ILE A 81 -0.66 -10.79 4.27
N ARG A 82 -0.87 -9.48 4.23
CA ARG A 82 -1.73 -8.75 5.16
C ARG A 82 -3.21 -9.15 5.08
N GLU A 83 -3.75 -9.38 3.89
CA GLU A 83 -5.13 -9.85 3.71
C GLU A 83 -5.37 -11.17 4.43
N ALA A 84 -4.43 -12.11 4.32
CA ALA A 84 -4.51 -13.43 4.97
C ALA A 84 -4.58 -13.35 6.50
N ALA A 85 -4.15 -12.24 7.12
CA ALA A 85 -4.29 -12.03 8.56
C ALA A 85 -5.76 -11.99 9.04
N GLN A 86 -6.72 -11.81 8.13
CA GLN A 86 -8.16 -11.94 8.44
C GLN A 86 -8.56 -13.40 8.74
N ALA A 87 -7.83 -14.37 8.21
CA ALA A 87 -8.08 -15.79 8.42
C ALA A 87 -7.10 -16.42 9.42
N ASP A 88 -5.85 -15.94 9.47
CA ASP A 88 -4.83 -16.39 10.41
C ASP A 88 -4.25 -15.21 11.22
N PRO A 89 -4.71 -15.01 12.47
CA PRO A 89 -4.26 -13.91 13.32
C PRO A 89 -2.75 -13.89 13.62
N ARG A 90 -2.05 -15.04 13.48
CA ARG A 90 -0.59 -15.11 13.68
C ARG A 90 0.16 -14.20 12.72
N ILE A 91 -0.37 -13.98 11.53
CA ILE A 91 0.21 -13.07 10.53
C ILE A 91 0.22 -11.61 11.03
N GLY A 92 -0.72 -11.24 11.91
CA GLY A 92 -0.87 -9.87 12.40
C GLY A 92 0.34 -9.32 13.15
N GLU A 93 1.16 -10.18 13.78
CA GLU A 93 2.36 -9.75 14.51
C GLU A 93 3.40 -9.07 13.61
N TYR A 94 3.42 -9.43 12.33
CA TYR A 94 4.34 -8.89 11.33
C TYR A 94 3.83 -7.59 10.67
N ALA A 95 2.55 -7.28 10.82
CA ALA A 95 1.90 -6.18 10.11
C ALA A 95 2.08 -4.82 10.79
N GLY A 96 2.25 -4.78 12.11
CA GLY A 96 2.38 -3.55 12.89
C GLY A 96 3.49 -2.62 12.37
N PRO A 97 4.76 -3.08 12.35
CA PRO A 97 5.90 -2.29 11.87
C PRO A 97 5.77 -1.82 10.42
N TYR A 98 5.11 -2.61 9.57
CA TYR A 98 4.83 -2.28 8.18
C TYR A 98 3.82 -1.13 8.06
N PHE A 99 2.73 -1.13 8.83
CA PHE A 99 1.75 -0.05 8.80
C PHE A 99 2.25 1.26 9.40
N SER A 100 3.04 1.17 10.47
CA SER A 100 3.68 2.34 11.07
C SER A 100 4.87 2.85 10.27
N MET A 101 5.29 2.13 9.22
CA MET A 101 6.51 2.42 8.43
C MET A 101 7.76 2.55 9.31
N THR A 102 7.81 1.81 10.42
CA THR A 102 8.97 1.78 11.33
C THR A 102 9.96 0.68 10.99
N ALA A 103 9.65 -0.16 10.00
CA ALA A 103 10.52 -1.15 9.38
C ALA A 103 10.28 -1.16 7.87
N LEU A 104 11.28 -1.59 7.10
CA LEU A 104 11.17 -1.69 5.64
C LEU A 104 10.05 -2.64 5.19
N PRO A 105 9.52 -2.50 3.95
CA PRO A 105 8.42 -3.30 3.43
C PRO A 105 8.61 -4.80 3.48
N SER A 106 9.85 -5.28 3.55
CA SER A 106 10.19 -6.70 3.67
C SER A 106 9.90 -7.30 5.05
N CYS A 107 9.54 -6.49 6.06
CA CYS A 107 9.30 -6.99 7.41
C CYS A 107 8.17 -8.05 7.53
N PRO A 108 7.15 -8.09 6.65
CA PRO A 108 6.14 -9.16 6.67
C PRO A 108 6.52 -10.42 5.91
N THR A 109 7.66 -10.46 5.19
CA THR A 109 8.11 -11.64 4.42
C THR A 109 8.15 -12.94 5.25
N PRO A 110 8.56 -12.95 6.53
CA PRO A 110 8.54 -14.17 7.33
C PRO A 110 7.14 -14.79 7.51
N ALA A 111 6.07 -14.00 7.36
CA ALA A 111 4.69 -14.46 7.45
C ALA A 111 4.16 -15.05 6.12
N GLU A 112 4.91 -14.93 5.03
CA GLU A 112 4.49 -15.37 3.71
C GLU A 112 4.09 -16.86 3.66
N PRO A 113 4.81 -17.80 4.30
CA PRO A 113 4.39 -19.20 4.33
C PRO A 113 3.03 -19.41 5.02
N LEU A 114 2.73 -18.65 6.09
CA LEU A 114 1.43 -18.70 6.77
C LEU A 114 0.32 -18.15 5.87
N ALA A 115 0.58 -17.02 5.21
CA ALA A 115 -0.37 -16.42 4.27
C ALA A 115 -0.64 -17.34 3.08
N ARG A 116 0.39 -18.01 2.55
CA ARG A 116 0.26 -18.98 1.45
C ARG A 116 -0.62 -20.15 1.87
N ALA A 117 -0.38 -20.71 3.05
CA ALA A 117 -1.20 -21.80 3.59
C ALA A 117 -2.69 -21.40 3.72
N VAL A 118 -2.99 -20.15 4.10
CA VAL A 118 -4.38 -19.64 4.09
C VAL A 118 -4.97 -19.71 2.68
N TYR A 119 -4.28 -19.21 1.65
CA TYR A 119 -4.81 -19.20 0.29
C TYR A 119 -4.94 -20.60 -0.34
N GLU A 120 -4.12 -21.56 0.09
CA GLU A 120 -4.19 -22.96 -0.33
C GLU A 120 -5.48 -23.65 0.14
N THR A 121 -6.10 -23.19 1.24
CA THR A 121 -7.42 -23.69 1.69
C THR A 121 -8.58 -23.29 0.75
N GLY A 122 -8.31 -22.45 -0.24
CA GLY A 122 -9.33 -21.81 -1.07
C GLY A 122 -9.92 -20.54 -0.46
N TRP A 123 -9.49 -20.14 0.74
CA TRP A 123 -9.89 -18.86 1.33
C TRP A 123 -9.49 -17.69 0.44
N ARG A 124 -10.36 -16.69 0.32
CA ARG A 124 -10.11 -15.41 -0.36
C ARG A 124 -10.71 -14.29 0.48
N ALA A 125 -10.02 -13.15 0.52
CA ALA A 125 -10.52 -11.98 1.24
C ALA A 125 -11.88 -11.55 0.66
N PRO A 126 -12.93 -11.42 1.51
CA PRO A 126 -14.23 -10.98 1.05
C PRO A 126 -14.14 -9.55 0.52
N TYR A 127 -14.88 -9.25 -0.54
CA TYR A 127 -15.08 -7.86 -0.94
C TYR A 127 -15.99 -7.18 0.08
N ALA A 128 -15.68 -5.92 0.41
CA ALA A 128 -16.64 -5.08 1.12
C ALA A 128 -17.95 -5.05 0.31
N ALA A 129 -19.09 -5.11 1.00
CA ALA A 129 -20.37 -4.98 0.33
C ALA A 129 -20.39 -3.65 -0.43
N GLY A 130 -20.51 -3.72 -1.76
CA GLY A 130 -20.76 -2.55 -2.58
C GLY A 130 -22.18 -2.05 -2.38
N PRO A 131 -22.50 -0.83 -2.86
CA PRO A 131 -23.87 -0.35 -2.90
C PRO A 131 -24.73 -1.33 -3.71
N SER A 132 -25.90 -1.61 -3.18
CA SER A 132 -26.96 -2.32 -3.90
C SER A 132 -27.39 -1.52 -5.14
N ARG A 133 -28.06 -2.21 -6.06
CA ARG A 133 -28.68 -1.58 -7.23
C ARG A 133 -29.62 -0.44 -6.82
N ASP A 134 -30.40 -0.63 -5.77
CA ASP A 134 -31.39 0.36 -5.33
C ASP A 134 -30.72 1.60 -4.72
N GLU A 135 -29.62 1.41 -3.98
CA GLU A 135 -28.79 2.52 -3.51
C GLU A 135 -28.17 3.31 -4.67
N LEU A 136 -27.68 2.62 -5.71
CA LEU A 136 -27.17 3.28 -6.92
C LEU A 136 -28.26 4.08 -7.65
N VAL A 137 -29.47 3.52 -7.77
CA VAL A 137 -30.62 4.22 -8.37
C VAL A 137 -30.98 5.46 -7.55
N ALA A 138 -31.03 5.35 -6.22
CA ALA A 138 -31.33 6.47 -5.34
C ALA A 138 -30.32 7.62 -5.51
N VAL A 139 -29.02 7.31 -5.60
CA VAL A 139 -27.96 8.31 -5.85
C VAL A 139 -28.13 9.01 -7.21
N ILE A 140 -28.47 8.25 -8.25
CA ILE A 140 -28.72 8.79 -9.60
C ILE A 140 -29.90 9.74 -9.59
N GLU A 141 -31.02 9.34 -8.97
CA GLU A 141 -32.24 10.15 -8.90
C GLU A 141 -32.04 11.42 -8.02
N GLU A 142 -31.33 11.31 -6.90
CA GLU A 142 -30.98 12.47 -6.07
C GLU A 142 -30.14 13.48 -6.86
N THR A 143 -29.13 12.98 -7.59
CA THR A 143 -28.25 13.82 -8.42
C THR A 143 -29.05 14.53 -9.51
N ARG A 144 -29.96 13.82 -10.18
CA ARG A 144 -30.85 14.39 -11.20
C ARG A 144 -31.75 15.49 -10.63
N ALA A 145 -32.39 15.24 -9.48
CA ALA A 145 -33.24 16.22 -8.81
C ALA A 145 -32.46 17.45 -8.33
N ARG A 146 -31.18 17.32 -7.97
CA ARG A 146 -30.31 18.47 -7.63
C ARG A 146 -29.97 19.32 -8.86
N LEU A 147 -29.71 18.69 -10.01
CA LEU A 147 -29.47 19.40 -11.26
C LEU A 147 -30.72 20.14 -11.75
N ASP A 148 -31.89 19.54 -11.61
CA ASP A 148 -33.17 20.14 -12.04
C ASP A 148 -33.59 21.32 -11.14
N ARG A 149 -33.15 21.36 -9.87
CA ARG A 149 -33.42 22.47 -8.93
C ARG A 149 -32.44 23.64 -9.02
N GLY A 150 -31.29 23.46 -9.69
CA GLY A 150 -30.29 24.50 -9.91
C GLY A 150 -30.51 25.30 -11.19
N LYS A 151 -31.60 25.04 -11.91
CA LYS A 151 -32.00 25.67 -13.18
C LYS A 151 -33.25 26.52 -12.96
#